data_AF-A0A1D2SKQ0-F1
#
_entry.id   AF-A0A1D2SKQ0-F1
#
_cell.length_a   1.000
_cell.length_b   1.000
_cell.length_c   1.000
_cell.angle_alpha   90.00
_cell.angle_beta   90.00
_cell.angle_gamma   90.00
#
_symmetry.space_group_name_H-M   'P 1'
#
loop_
_entity.id
_entity.type
_entity.pdbx_description
1 polymer ?
#
loop_
_entity_poly.entity_id
_entity_poly.type
_entity_poly.pdbx_seq_one_letter_code
_entity_poly.pdbx_strand_id
1 'polypeptide(L)'
;MVWFRADRADDDACRERLAELGRRLTDAHRIEARAGWRDETGYRTWLETYEPLAAAQCDAFVAALRAEANALGLDALALNGRHVEAFDWID
;
A
#
# COMPACT_ATOMS: atom_id res chain seq x y z
N MET A 1 5.86 5.03 -1.31
CA MET A 1 6.01 3.57 -1.47
C MET A 1 5.54 2.89 -0.21
N VAL A 2 4.84 1.77 -0.33
CA VAL A 2 4.44 0.92 0.80
C VAL A 2 4.86 -0.50 0.50
N TRP A 3 5.35 -1.24 1.49
CA TRP A 3 5.66 -2.65 1.32
C TRP A 3 5.40 -3.45 2.59
N PHE A 4 5.10 -4.74 2.43
CA PHE A 4 4.90 -5.69 3.52
C PHE A 4 5.09 -7.13 3.05
N ARG A 5 5.29 -8.05 3.99
CA ARG A 5 5.35 -9.49 3.72
C ARG A 5 4.05 -10.15 4.14
N ALA A 6 3.54 -11.07 3.33
CA ALA A 6 2.36 -11.87 3.64
C ALA A 6 2.60 -13.35 3.29
N ASP A 7 1.93 -14.25 4.01
CA ASP A 7 1.94 -15.67 3.68
C ASP A 7 1.38 -15.88 2.27
N ARG A 8 1.89 -16.88 1.55
CA ARG A 8 1.39 -17.23 0.21
C ARG A 8 -0.06 -17.70 0.25
N ALA A 9 -0.51 -18.23 1.39
CA ALA A 9 -1.92 -18.58 1.60
C ALA A 9 -2.85 -17.37 1.51
N ASP A 10 -2.34 -16.16 1.74
CA ASP A 10 -3.09 -14.90 1.72
C ASP A 10 -2.98 -14.14 0.39
N ASP A 11 -2.41 -14.74 -0.66
CA ASP A 11 -2.11 -14.06 -1.92
C ASP A 11 -3.35 -13.43 -2.58
N ASP A 12 -4.46 -14.16 -2.60
CA ASP A 12 -5.72 -13.67 -3.17
C ASP A 12 -6.29 -12.53 -2.34
N ALA A 13 -6.27 -12.67 -1.00
CA ALA A 13 -6.72 -11.62 -0.09
C ALA A 13 -5.86 -10.35 -0.23
N CYS A 14 -4.54 -10.48 -0.39
CA CYS A 14 -3.65 -9.36 -0.64
C CYS A 14 -4.00 -8.67 -1.97
N ARG A 15 -4.16 -9.43 -3.06
CA ARG A 15 -4.51 -8.89 -4.38
C ARG A 15 -5.81 -8.10 -4.36
N GLU A 16 -6.86 -8.69 -3.78
CA GLU A 16 -8.19 -8.08 -3.72
C GLU A 16 -8.19 -6.80 -2.86
N ARG A 17 -7.60 -6.87 -1.66
CA ARG A 17 -7.58 -5.73 -0.74
C ARG A 17 -6.69 -4.59 -1.23
N LEU A 18 -5.58 -4.89 -1.92
CA LEU A 18 -4.73 -3.87 -2.53
C LEU A 18 -5.41 -3.18 -3.71
N ALA A 19 -6.14 -3.93 -4.55
CA ALA A 19 -6.93 -3.35 -5.62
C ALA A 19 -8.03 -2.43 -5.07
N GLU A 20 -8.74 -2.87 -4.04
CA GLU A 20 -9.76 -2.06 -3.37
C GLU A 20 -9.17 -0.83 -2.66
N LEU A 21 -8.02 -0.96 -1.99
CA LEU A 21 -7.31 0.16 -1.38
C LEU A 21 -6.95 1.22 -2.43
N GLY A 22 -6.37 0.78 -3.55
CA GLY A 22 -6.05 1.65 -4.68
C GLY A 22 -7.28 2.39 -5.19
N ARG A 23 -8.41 1.68 -5.39
CA ARG A 23 -9.67 2.29 -5.82
C ARG A 23 -10.16 3.37 -4.85
N ARG A 24 -10.19 3.09 -3.53
CA ARG A 24 -10.64 4.06 -2.53
C ARG A 24 -9.77 5.31 -2.50
N LEU A 25 -8.46 5.16 -2.60
CA LEU A 25 -7.53 6.28 -2.59
C LEU A 25 -7.62 7.10 -3.88
N THR A 26 -7.79 6.46 -5.04
CA THR A 26 -8.08 7.14 -6.30
C THR A 26 -9.37 7.94 -6.21
N ASP A 27 -10.46 7.35 -5.70
CA ASP A 27 -11.76 8.01 -5.57
C ASP A 27 -11.70 9.23 -4.64
N ALA A 28 -10.99 9.12 -3.50
CA ALA A 28 -10.93 10.17 -2.48
C ALA A 28 -9.89 11.26 -2.76
N HIS A 29 -8.72 10.89 -3.32
CA HIS A 29 -7.57 11.77 -3.44
C HIS A 29 -7.13 12.02 -4.88
N ARG A 30 -7.67 11.29 -5.87
CA ARG A 30 -7.26 11.33 -7.27
C ARG A 30 -5.78 10.98 -7.47
N ILE A 31 -5.25 10.12 -6.60
CA ILE A 31 -3.88 9.60 -6.68
C ILE A 31 -3.96 8.13 -7.06
N GLU A 32 -3.43 7.77 -8.22
CA GLU A 32 -3.43 6.37 -8.64
C GLU A 32 -2.38 5.55 -7.88
N ALA A 33 -2.71 4.27 -7.67
CA ALA A 33 -1.83 3.29 -7.04
C ALA A 33 -1.49 2.17 -8.02
N ARG A 34 -0.27 1.66 -7.95
CA ARG A 34 0.16 0.43 -8.61
C ARG A 34 0.61 -0.55 -7.55
N ALA A 35 0.15 -1.79 -7.67
CA ALA A 35 0.54 -2.87 -6.79
C ALA A 35 1.29 -3.96 -7.55
N GLY A 36 2.27 -4.56 -6.90
CA GLY A 36 3.03 -5.70 -7.40
C GLY A 36 3.57 -6.54 -6.25
N TRP A 37 4.29 -7.59 -6.59
CA TRP A 37 4.93 -8.44 -5.59
C TRP A 37 6.28 -8.96 -6.09
N ARG A 38 7.12 -9.32 -5.13
CA ARG A 38 8.31 -10.13 -5.32
C ARG A 38 8.08 -11.49 -4.67
N ASP A 39 8.31 -12.57 -5.41
CA ASP A 39 8.29 -13.92 -4.86
C ASP A 39 9.51 -14.16 -3.98
N GLU A 40 9.27 -14.70 -2.78
CA GLU A 40 10.30 -15.14 -1.83
C GLU A 40 9.96 -16.56 -1.31
N THR A 41 10.93 -17.22 -0.69
CA THR A 41 10.70 -18.58 -0.17
C THR A 41 9.82 -18.50 1.06
N GLY A 42 8.59 -19.02 0.97
CA GLY A 42 7.62 -19.09 2.07
C GLY A 42 6.67 -17.88 2.21
N TYR A 43 6.89 -16.79 1.49
CA TYR A 43 6.03 -15.60 1.53
C TYR A 43 6.15 -14.78 0.23
N ARG A 44 5.34 -13.73 0.09
CA ARG A 44 5.54 -12.68 -0.90
C ARG A 44 5.82 -11.34 -0.22
N THR A 45 6.69 -10.55 -0.82
CA THR A 45 6.81 -9.13 -0.50
C THR A 45 5.92 -8.35 -1.46
N TRP A 46 4.84 -7.80 -0.92
CA TRP A 46 3.92 -6.94 -1.65
C TRP A 46 4.43 -5.50 -1.64
N LEU A 47 4.21 -4.80 -2.74
CA LEU A 47 4.66 -3.43 -2.98
C LEU A 47 3.52 -2.60 -3.55
N GLU A 48 3.34 -1.40 -3.01
CA GLU A 48 2.46 -0.37 -3.55
C GLU A 48 3.29 0.88 -3.87
N THR A 49 3.10 1.42 -5.06
CA THR A 49 3.61 2.73 -5.46
C THR A 49 2.44 3.64 -5.79
N TYR A 50 2.59 4.91 -5.46
CA TYR A 50 1.56 5.93 -5.62
C TYR A 50 2.12 7.03 -6.52
N GLU A 51 1.25 7.66 -7.31
CA GLU A 51 1.65 8.81 -8.12
C GLU A 51 2.19 9.96 -7.25
N PRO A 52 3.09 10.80 -7.79
CA PRO A 52 3.55 11.99 -7.09
C PRO A 52 2.38 12.90 -6.70
N LEU A 53 2.47 13.47 -5.51
CA LEU A 53 1.54 14.49 -5.02
C LEU A 53 2.29 15.70 -4.47
N ALA A 54 1.58 16.80 -4.25
CA ALA A 54 2.17 17.99 -3.64
C ALA A 54 2.65 17.67 -2.21
N ALA A 55 3.84 18.15 -1.84
CA ALA A 55 4.43 17.90 -0.52
C ALA A 55 3.49 18.27 0.64
N ALA A 56 2.74 19.38 0.51
CA ALA A 56 1.78 19.83 1.51
C ALA A 56 0.60 18.87 1.75
N GLN A 57 0.37 17.91 0.85
CA GLN A 57 -0.68 16.90 0.95
C GLN A 57 -0.17 15.55 1.48
N CYS A 58 1.16 15.38 1.60
CA CYS A 58 1.80 14.09 1.88
C CYS A 58 1.33 13.48 3.21
N ASP A 59 1.40 14.23 4.30
CA ASP A 59 1.02 13.71 5.63
C ASP A 59 -0.45 13.29 5.70
N ALA A 60 -1.34 14.12 5.13
CA ALA A 60 -2.77 13.81 5.08
C ALA A 60 -3.06 12.57 4.24
N PHE A 61 -2.36 12.42 3.10
CA PHE A 61 -2.49 11.24 2.25
C PHE A 61 -1.97 9.98 2.95
N VAL A 62 -0.81 10.04 3.62
CA VAL A 62 -0.25 8.91 4.38
C VAL A 62 -1.17 8.51 5.54
N ALA A 63 -1.81 9.47 6.21
CA ALA A 63 -2.80 9.18 7.24
C ALA A 63 -4.04 8.46 6.68
N ALA A 64 -4.58 8.94 5.56
CA ALA A 64 -5.72 8.31 4.88
C ALA A 64 -5.39 6.90 4.36
N LEU A 65 -4.22 6.74 3.73
CA LEU A 65 -3.67 5.44 3.33
C LEU A 65 -3.68 4.45 4.50
N ARG A 66 -3.12 4.84 5.65
CA ARG A 66 -3.05 3.97 6.84
C ARG A 66 -4.43 3.63 7.41
N ALA A 67 -5.37 4.58 7.38
CA ALA A 67 -6.73 4.33 7.85
C ALA A 67 -7.47 3.33 6.94
N GLU A 68 -7.44 3.53 5.63
CA GLU A 68 -8.09 2.63 4.66
C GLU A 68 -7.44 1.26 4.63
N ALA A 69 -6.12 1.21 4.69
CA ALA A 69 -5.32 0.01 4.89
C ALA A 69 -5.81 -0.85 6.06
N ASN A 70 -5.98 -0.21 7.22
CA ASN A 70 -6.43 -0.85 8.44
C ASN A 70 -7.89 -1.32 8.32
N ALA A 71 -8.76 -0.48 7.77
CA ALA A 71 -10.18 -0.79 7.55
C ALA A 71 -10.38 -1.99 6.59
N LEU A 72 -9.48 -2.17 5.62
CA LEU A 72 -9.46 -3.31 4.71
C LEU A 72 -8.77 -4.55 5.30
N GLY A 73 -8.22 -4.45 6.53
CA GLY A 73 -7.55 -5.55 7.20
C GLY A 73 -6.21 -5.95 6.58
N LEU A 74 -5.57 -5.06 5.80
CA LEU A 74 -4.24 -5.34 5.22
C LEU A 74 -3.16 -5.46 6.29
N ASP A 75 -3.29 -4.71 7.39
CA ASP A 75 -2.34 -4.79 8.52
C ASP A 75 -2.32 -6.18 9.16
N ALA A 76 -3.46 -6.89 9.18
CA ALA A 76 -3.56 -8.22 9.74
C ALA A 76 -2.92 -9.31 8.86
N LEU A 77 -2.72 -9.03 7.55
CA LEU A 77 -2.04 -9.93 6.62
C LEU A 77 -0.51 -9.74 6.65
N ALA A 78 -0.04 -8.63 7.19
CA ALA A 78 1.37 -8.27 7.18
C ALA A 78 2.14 -8.97 8.31
N LEU A 79 2.99 -9.95 7.98
CA LEU A 79 3.79 -10.75 8.92
C LEU A 79 4.66 -9.91 9.86
N ASN A 80 5.10 -8.74 9.40
CA ASN A 80 5.96 -7.81 10.12
C ASN A 80 5.45 -6.36 10.07
N GLY A 81 4.15 -6.18 9.85
CA GLY A 81 3.53 -4.87 9.64
C GLY A 81 3.81 -4.27 8.26
N ARG A 82 3.14 -3.14 7.99
CA ARG A 82 3.30 -2.40 6.74
C ARG A 82 4.30 -1.25 6.90
N HIS A 83 5.28 -1.22 6.00
CA HIS A 83 6.28 -0.18 5.93
C HIS A 83 5.88 0.88 4.92
N VAL A 84 5.91 2.15 5.31
CA VAL A 84 5.54 3.29 4.45
C VAL A 84 6.75 4.22 4.36
N GLU A 85 7.15 4.53 3.14
CA GLU A 85 8.26 5.42 2.83
C GLU A 85 7.78 6.47 1.82
N ALA A 86 7.94 7.76 2.16
CA ALA A 86 7.74 8.87 1.25
C ALA A 86 9.10 9.34 0.71
N PHE A 87 9.13 9.68 -0.57
CA PHE A 87 10.34 10.17 -1.24
C PHE A 87 10.05 11.55 -1.81
N ASP A 88 10.93 12.49 -1.50
CA ASP A 88 10.90 13.82 -2.10
C ASP A 88 11.75 13.83 -3.37
N TRP A 89 11.24 14.46 -4.41
CA TRP A 89 12.04 14.75 -5.59
C TRP A 89 12.90 15.96 -5.28
N ILE A 90 14.22 15.79 -5.45
CA ILE A 90 15.17 16.90 -5.37
C ILE A 90 15.38 17.38 -6.80
N ASP A 91 15.24 18.69 -7.00
CA ASP A 91 15.51 19.38 -8.26
C ASP A 91 16.98 19.28 -8.69
#